data_AF-A0A9D3U8L5-F1
#
_entry.id   AF-A0A9D3U8L5-F1
#
_cell.length_a   1.000
_cell.length_b   1.000
_cell.length_c   1.000
_cell.angle_alpha   90.00
_cell.angle_beta   90.00
_cell.angle_gamma   90.00
#
_symmetry.space_group_name_H-M   'P 1'
#
loop_
_entity.id
_entity.type
_entity.pdbx_description
1 polymer ?
#
loop_
_entity_poly.entity_id
_entity_poly.type
_entity_poly.pdbx_seq_one_letter_code
_entity_poly.pdbx_strand_id
1 'polypeptide(L)'
;MKILSWNVRGLGRSRTVNRLRNKLRAINLHILFLMETKLDSKKMELVRVKCGFPNGIDVSACSSKGGLSLEWKGIVDFASWIGGQSKAREQKHQRASWERKLSSLYNQDPTDKVLTEIMEAQIGLNIEADKEEIFWEQRARVNWLKNGDRNTNFFHKVVISRNKRNRILGLSKDDSELISNPDDMLRVVIEYFGKLFTASDVVGDYRVLSLVEQKVSSSMNDDLLKPFSKEDIRIVIKEITHLKAP
;
A
#
# COMPACT_ATOMS: atom_id res chain seq x y z
N MET A 1 20.12 12.90 -1.82
CA MET A 1 19.11 13.49 -2.72
C MET A 1 17.74 13.37 -2.07
N LYS A 2 16.99 14.47 -1.90
CA LYS A 2 15.67 14.45 -1.24
C LYS A 2 14.56 14.49 -2.29
N ILE A 3 13.68 13.49 -2.27
CA ILE A 3 12.54 13.34 -3.19
C ILE A 3 11.25 13.43 -2.37
N LEU A 4 10.28 14.20 -2.85
CA LEU A 4 8.92 14.23 -2.27
C LEU A 4 7.90 13.87 -3.35
N SER A 5 7.01 12.93 -3.03
CA SER A 5 5.84 12.62 -3.84
C SER A 5 4.59 12.99 -3.04
N TRP A 6 3.72 13.81 -3.62
CA TRP A 6 2.54 14.32 -2.92
C TRP A 6 1.32 14.41 -3.83
N ASN A 7 0.23 13.75 -3.41
CA ASN A 7 -1.11 13.98 -3.96
C ASN A 7 -1.72 15.26 -3.35
N VAL A 8 -1.81 16.33 -4.14
CA VAL A 8 -2.18 17.68 -3.69
C VAL A 8 -3.67 17.97 -3.79
N ARG A 9 -4.43 17.10 -4.47
CA ARG A 9 -5.90 17.18 -4.66
C ARG A 9 -6.42 18.54 -5.16
N GLY A 10 -5.58 19.29 -5.88
CA GLY A 10 -5.94 20.54 -6.55
C GLY A 10 -5.09 21.74 -6.11
N LEU A 11 -4.55 22.46 -7.10
CA LEU A 11 -3.70 23.63 -6.91
C LEU A 11 -4.29 24.94 -7.45
N GLY A 12 -5.58 24.96 -7.77
CA GLY A 12 -6.26 26.12 -8.39
C GLY A 12 -6.36 27.39 -7.53
N ARG A 13 -5.99 27.37 -6.25
CA ARG A 13 -6.06 28.54 -5.35
C ARG A 13 -4.67 29.07 -5.00
N SER A 14 -4.45 30.37 -5.17
CA SER A 14 -3.18 31.05 -4.85
C SER A 14 -2.71 30.85 -3.41
N ARG A 15 -3.64 30.74 -2.45
CA ARG A 15 -3.31 30.43 -1.04
C ARG A 15 -2.69 29.04 -0.88
N THR A 16 -3.21 28.04 -1.59
CA THR A 16 -2.71 26.66 -1.56
C THR A 16 -1.31 26.59 -2.16
N VAL A 17 -1.09 27.27 -3.29
CA VAL A 17 0.23 27.37 -3.94
C VAL A 17 1.26 28.05 -3.02
N ASN A 18 0.87 29.15 -2.35
CA ASN A 18 1.78 29.82 -1.41
C ASN A 18 2.10 28.93 -0.19
N ARG A 19 1.13 28.18 0.32
CA ARG A 19 1.34 27.23 1.42
C ARG A 19 2.26 26.07 1.00
N LEU A 20 2.06 25.54 -0.20
CA LEU A 20 2.93 24.52 -0.80
C LEU A 20 4.36 25.06 -0.90
N ARG A 21 4.55 26.23 -1.53
CA ARG A 21 5.86 26.88 -1.66
C ARG A 21 6.57 27.05 -0.31
N ASN A 22 5.87 27.56 0.70
CA ASN A 22 6.47 27.78 2.02
C ASN A 22 6.89 26.46 2.68
N LYS A 23 6.09 25.39 2.55
CA LYS A 23 6.47 24.06 3.02
C LYS A 23 7.70 23.51 2.27
N LEU A 24 7.73 23.64 0.94
CA LEU A 24 8.81 23.10 0.11
C LEU A 24 10.15 23.82 0.34
N ARG A 25 10.13 25.12 0.67
CA ARG A 25 11.35 25.89 1.01
C ARG A 25 12.08 25.35 2.23
N ALA A 26 11.35 24.85 3.24
CA ALA A 26 11.97 24.33 4.46
C ALA A 26 12.70 22.98 4.26
N ILE A 27 12.27 22.17 3.28
CA ILE A 27 12.71 20.77 3.16
C ILE A 27 13.97 20.63 2.27
N ASN A 28 14.35 21.67 1.52
CA ASN A 28 15.45 21.67 0.53
C ASN A 28 15.39 20.45 -0.42
N LEU A 29 14.27 20.33 -1.13
CA LEU A 29 14.00 19.22 -2.05
C LEU A 29 14.75 19.35 -3.38
N HIS A 30 15.16 18.19 -3.92
CA HIS A 30 15.84 18.07 -5.21
C HIS A 30 14.86 17.67 -6.32
N ILE A 31 13.94 16.73 -6.02
CA ILE A 31 12.89 16.27 -6.92
C ILE A 31 11.54 16.34 -6.20
N LEU A 32 10.52 16.84 -6.88
CA LEU A 32 9.15 16.93 -6.41
C LEU A 32 8.22 16.28 -7.44
N PHE A 33 7.34 15.39 -6.98
CA PHE A 33 6.29 14.80 -7.80
C PHE A 33 4.92 15.16 -7.22
N LEU A 34 4.08 15.81 -8.01
CA LEU A 34 2.74 16.25 -7.65
C LEU A 34 1.69 15.48 -8.44
N MET A 35 0.68 14.97 -7.73
CA MET A 35 -0.45 14.25 -8.31
C MET A 35 -1.78 14.93 -8.00
N GLU A 36 -2.77 14.75 -8.87
CA GLU A 36 -4.10 15.37 -8.76
C GLU A 36 -3.99 16.90 -8.70
N THR A 37 -3.17 17.50 -9.56
CA THR A 37 -2.95 18.95 -9.57
C THR A 37 -4.18 19.73 -10.01
N LYS A 38 -5.05 19.10 -10.82
CA LYS A 38 -6.28 19.68 -11.41
C LYS A 38 -6.02 21.01 -12.13
N LEU A 39 -4.84 21.14 -12.72
CA LEU A 39 -4.41 22.31 -13.46
C LEU A 39 -3.99 21.92 -14.88
N ASP A 40 -4.11 22.87 -15.81
CA ASP A 40 -3.52 22.75 -17.13
C ASP A 40 -1.99 22.89 -17.05
N SER A 41 -1.28 22.36 -18.06
CA SER A 41 0.19 22.36 -18.10
C SER A 41 0.79 23.76 -17.98
N LYS A 42 0.18 24.76 -18.63
CA LYS A 42 0.65 26.16 -18.61
C LYS A 42 0.58 26.77 -17.19
N LYS A 43 -0.51 26.54 -16.47
CA LYS A 43 -0.68 26.99 -15.07
C LYS A 43 0.21 26.21 -14.13
N MET A 44 0.43 24.91 -14.39
CA MET A 44 1.36 24.10 -13.59
C MET A 44 2.80 24.59 -13.73
N GLU A 45 3.24 24.93 -14.93
CA GLU A 45 4.56 25.50 -15.16
C GLU A 45 4.77 26.78 -14.33
N LEU A 46 3.78 27.68 -14.28
CA LEU A 46 3.84 28.87 -13.44
C LEU A 46 3.95 28.55 -11.95
N VAL A 47 3.20 27.54 -11.48
CA VAL A 47 3.26 27.07 -10.08
C VAL A 47 4.61 26.46 -9.74
N ARG A 48 5.15 25.64 -10.65
CA ARG A 48 6.46 24.99 -10.54
C ARG A 48 7.59 26.01 -10.42
N VAL A 49 7.65 26.97 -11.35
CA VAL A 49 8.65 28.06 -11.33
C VAL A 49 8.53 28.86 -10.03
N LYS A 50 7.31 29.15 -9.57
CA LYS A 50 7.06 29.85 -8.31
C LYS A 50 7.47 29.04 -7.06
N CYS A 51 7.49 27.71 -7.15
CA CYS A 51 7.97 26.81 -6.10
C CYS A 51 9.49 26.61 -6.11
N GLY A 52 10.21 27.17 -7.10
CA GLY A 52 11.67 27.14 -7.18
C GLY A 52 12.23 25.90 -7.88
N PHE A 53 11.44 25.28 -8.76
CA PHE A 53 11.87 24.18 -9.62
C PHE A 53 11.92 24.68 -11.06
N PRO A 54 13.10 24.92 -11.66
CA PRO A 54 13.19 25.44 -13.01
C PRO A 54 12.85 24.39 -14.08
N ASN A 55 13.02 23.10 -13.76
CA ASN A 55 12.84 22.01 -14.71
C ASN A 55 11.66 21.12 -14.29
N GLY A 56 10.90 20.62 -15.26
CA GLY A 56 9.83 19.67 -14.99
C GLY A 56 9.05 19.22 -16.22
N ILE A 57 8.22 18.20 -16.02
CA ILE A 57 7.27 17.66 -16.99
C ILE A 57 5.87 17.77 -16.38
N ASP A 58 4.98 18.49 -17.06
CA ASP A 58 3.59 18.66 -16.63
C ASP A 58 2.64 17.94 -17.60
N VAL A 59 1.81 17.08 -17.04
CA VAL A 59 0.69 16.45 -17.74
C VAL A 59 -0.58 17.16 -17.30
N SER A 60 -1.24 17.83 -18.25
CA SER A 60 -2.50 18.54 -17.99
C SER A 60 -3.56 17.62 -17.38
N ALA A 61 -4.34 18.14 -16.44
CA ALA A 61 -5.56 17.49 -16.02
C ALA A 61 -6.53 17.39 -17.21
N CYS A 62 -7.12 16.21 -17.44
CA CYS A 62 -8.20 16.06 -18.40
C CYS A 62 -9.50 16.29 -17.64
N SER A 63 -10.13 17.45 -17.84
CA SER A 63 -11.29 17.95 -17.06
C SER A 63 -10.97 18.18 -15.56
N SER A 64 -11.87 17.82 -14.64
CA SER A 64 -11.71 17.98 -13.18
C SER A 64 -10.91 16.86 -12.51
N LYS A 65 -10.29 15.98 -13.30
CA LYS A 65 -9.63 14.74 -12.84
C LYS A 65 -8.15 14.72 -13.24
N GLY A 66 -7.30 14.34 -12.30
CA GLY A 66 -5.89 14.10 -12.55
C GLY A 66 -5.03 15.37 -12.61
N GLY A 67 -4.05 15.34 -13.50
CA GLY A 67 -2.95 16.31 -13.55
C GLY A 67 -1.74 15.79 -12.77
N LEU A 68 -0.61 15.67 -13.45
CA LEU A 68 0.66 15.22 -12.88
C LEU A 68 1.73 16.26 -13.17
N SER A 69 2.65 16.46 -12.24
CA SER A 69 3.83 17.25 -12.48
C SER A 69 5.03 16.62 -11.80
N LEU A 70 6.10 16.40 -12.56
CA LEU A 70 7.40 15.99 -12.06
C LEU A 70 8.36 17.16 -12.20
N GLU A 71 8.94 17.61 -11.10
CA GLU A 71 9.72 18.84 -11.01
C GLU A 71 11.08 18.55 -10.38
N TRP A 72 12.15 19.21 -10.83
CA TRP A 72 13.48 19.03 -10.27
C TRP A 72 14.35 20.30 -10.32
N LYS A 73 15.32 20.36 -9.42
CA LYS A 73 16.33 21.43 -9.37
C LYS A 73 17.63 20.96 -10.04
N GLY A 74 18.17 21.80 -10.93
CA GLY A 74 19.45 21.53 -11.61
C GLY A 74 19.37 20.41 -12.66
N ILE A 75 20.53 19.92 -13.08
CA ILE A 75 20.66 18.78 -14.00
C ILE A 75 20.51 17.49 -13.18
N VAL A 76 19.45 16.73 -13.45
CA VAL A 76 19.28 15.38 -12.91
C VAL A 76 19.90 14.43 -13.93
N ASP A 77 21.07 13.89 -13.60
CA ASP A 77 21.72 12.89 -14.45
C ASP A 77 20.98 11.54 -14.33
N PHE A 78 20.01 11.35 -15.20
CA PHE A 78 19.27 10.10 -15.35
C PHE A 78 20.15 8.96 -15.89
N ALA A 79 21.28 9.24 -16.56
CA ALA A 79 22.18 8.20 -17.06
C ALA A 79 22.81 7.42 -15.90
N SER A 80 23.11 8.10 -14.79
CA SER A 80 23.52 7.47 -13.53
C SER A 80 22.44 6.55 -12.92
N TRP A 81 21.17 6.71 -13.29
CA TRP A 81 20.02 5.95 -12.75
C TRP A 81 19.62 4.75 -13.63
N ILE A 82 19.79 4.87 -14.95
CA ILE A 82 19.44 3.81 -15.91
C ILE A 82 20.55 2.76 -16.05
N GLY A 83 21.78 3.07 -15.63
CA GLY A 83 22.94 2.17 -15.60
C GLY A 83 22.89 1.08 -14.51
N GLY A 84 21.86 0.23 -14.52
CA GLY A 84 21.64 -0.84 -13.53
C GLY A 84 22.69 -1.96 -13.50
N GLN A 85 23.70 -1.95 -14.38
CA GLN A 85 24.77 -2.94 -14.42
C GLN A 85 26.09 -2.41 -13.82
N SER A 86 26.44 -1.14 -14.03
CA SER A 86 27.66 -0.55 -13.46
C SER A 86 27.54 -0.30 -11.95
N LYS A 87 26.38 0.19 -11.48
CA LYS A 87 26.17 0.45 -10.04
C LYS A 87 26.14 -0.80 -9.19
N ALA A 88 25.58 -1.91 -9.67
CA ALA A 88 25.58 -3.16 -8.92
C ALA A 88 27.01 -3.70 -8.70
N ARG A 89 27.90 -3.52 -9.69
CA ARG A 89 29.30 -3.90 -9.60
C ARG A 89 30.06 -2.99 -8.63
N GLU A 90 29.81 -1.69 -8.70
CA GLU A 90 30.43 -0.67 -7.83
C GLU A 90 29.96 -0.77 -6.37
N GLN A 91 28.67 -1.02 -6.14
CA GLN A 91 28.10 -1.28 -4.80
C GLN A 91 28.65 -2.56 -4.19
N LYS A 92 28.78 -3.64 -4.98
CA LYS A 92 29.42 -4.88 -4.54
C LYS A 92 30.90 -4.66 -4.18
N HIS A 93 31.61 -3.82 -4.93
CA HIS A 93 32.98 -3.43 -4.61
C HIS A 93 33.08 -2.58 -3.34
N GLN A 94 32.16 -1.63 -3.13
CA GLN A 94 32.10 -0.80 -1.92
C GLN A 94 31.80 -1.65 -0.68
N ARG A 95 30.80 -2.51 -0.73
CA ARG A 95 30.47 -3.43 0.39
C ARG A 95 31.65 -4.34 0.73
N ALA A 96 32.27 -4.96 -0.27
CA ALA A 96 33.46 -5.80 -0.07
C ALA A 96 34.66 -5.00 0.48
N SER A 97 34.75 -3.70 0.19
CA SER A 97 35.77 -2.83 0.76
C SER A 97 35.50 -2.51 2.23
N TRP A 98 34.25 -2.23 2.59
CA TRP A 98 33.84 -1.98 3.98
C TRP A 98 33.97 -3.23 4.85
N GLU A 99 33.61 -4.40 4.32
CA GLU A 99 33.80 -5.70 5.00
C GLU A 99 35.30 -5.99 5.22
N ARG A 100 36.16 -5.73 4.23
CA ARG A 100 37.61 -5.83 4.40
C ARG A 100 38.15 -4.86 5.45
N LYS A 101 37.65 -3.61 5.48
CA LYS A 101 38.04 -2.62 6.49
C LYS A 101 37.59 -3.06 7.88
N LEU A 102 36.37 -3.57 8.05
CA LEU A 102 35.87 -4.14 9.30
C LEU A 102 36.79 -5.27 9.79
N SER A 103 37.08 -6.25 8.94
CA SER A 103 37.94 -7.38 9.29
C SER A 103 39.35 -6.95 9.68
N SER A 104 39.89 -5.90 9.03
CA SER A 104 41.22 -5.38 9.39
C SER A 104 41.22 -4.64 10.74
N LEU A 105 40.13 -3.96 11.09
CA LEU A 105 40.01 -3.21 12.34
C LEU A 105 39.73 -4.13 13.54
N TYR A 106 38.99 -5.22 13.36
CA TYR A 106 38.78 -6.23 14.40
C TYR A 106 40.05 -6.99 14.80
N ASN A 107 41.07 -7.00 13.95
CA ASN A 107 42.36 -7.64 14.24
C ASN A 107 43.37 -6.69 14.91
N GLN A 108 43.00 -5.43 15.15
CA GLN A 108 43.83 -4.46 15.86
C GLN A 108 43.47 -4.41 17.34
N ASP A 109 44.41 -3.97 18.18
CA ASP A 109 44.13 -3.77 19.60
C ASP A 109 43.02 -2.72 19.79
N PRO A 110 42.03 -2.98 20.66
CA PRO A 110 40.86 -2.13 20.85
C PRO A 110 41.24 -0.82 21.55
N THR A 111 41.73 0.11 20.73
CA THR A 111 41.97 1.51 21.11
C THR A 111 40.71 2.31 20.81
N ASP A 112 40.45 3.38 21.57
CA ASP A 112 39.28 4.24 21.40
C ASP A 112 39.11 4.73 19.93
N LYS A 113 40.24 5.01 19.27
CA LYS A 113 40.29 5.36 17.84
C LYS A 113 39.85 4.22 16.91
N VAL A 114 40.27 2.98 17.21
CA VAL A 114 39.88 1.80 16.43
C VAL A 114 38.39 1.51 16.63
N LEU A 115 37.87 1.69 17.85
CA LEU A 115 36.44 1.54 18.15
C LEU A 115 35.58 2.56 17.38
N THR A 116 36.03 3.83 17.30
CA THR A 116 35.34 4.83 16.47
C THR A 116 35.33 4.46 14.98
N GLU A 117 36.44 3.94 14.45
CA GLU A 117 36.51 3.52 13.04
C GLU A 117 35.65 2.28 12.73
N ILE A 118 35.53 1.34 13.68
CA ILE A 118 34.62 0.19 13.56
C ILE A 118 33.17 0.65 13.49
N MET A 119 32.79 1.57 14.39
CA MET A 119 31.43 2.11 14.45
C MET A 119 31.07 2.87 13.18
N GLU A 120 31.97 3.71 12.66
CA GLU A 120 31.79 4.40 11.38
C GLU A 120 31.61 3.43 10.21
N ALA A 121 32.43 2.38 10.16
CA ALA A 121 32.35 1.39 9.09
C ALA A 121 31.06 0.54 9.19
N GLN A 122 30.59 0.21 10.39
CA GLN A 122 29.29 -0.45 10.61
C GLN A 122 28.12 0.44 10.18
N ILE A 123 28.14 1.73 10.54
CA ILE A 123 27.12 2.69 10.10
C ILE A 123 27.11 2.79 8.57
N GLY A 124 28.29 2.87 7.94
CA GLY A 124 28.43 2.89 6.50
C GLY A 124 27.84 1.65 5.82
N LEU A 125 28.09 0.47 6.39
CA LEU A 125 27.54 -0.80 5.89
C LEU A 125 26.01 -0.84 5.98
N ASN A 126 25.46 -0.37 7.11
CA ASN A 126 24.02 -0.36 7.34
C ASN A 126 23.31 0.60 6.38
N ILE A 127 23.88 1.79 6.15
CA ILE A 127 23.38 2.75 5.17
C ILE A 127 23.37 2.16 3.76
N GLU A 128 24.37 1.34 3.39
CA GLU A 128 24.39 0.70 2.07
C GLU A 128 23.36 -0.42 1.97
N ALA A 129 23.14 -1.19 3.04
CA ALA A 129 22.07 -2.19 3.11
C ALA A 129 20.67 -1.54 2.97
N ASP A 130 20.42 -0.42 3.66
CA ASP A 130 19.17 0.33 3.56
C ASP A 130 18.89 0.79 2.12
N LYS A 131 19.94 1.25 1.41
CA LYS A 131 19.81 1.63 -0.01
C LYS A 131 19.46 0.44 -0.90
N GLU A 132 20.09 -0.72 -0.65
CA GLU A 132 19.78 -1.95 -1.38
C GLU A 132 18.33 -2.38 -1.14
N GLU A 133 17.86 -2.35 0.10
CA GLU A 133 16.48 -2.70 0.45
C GLU A 133 15.48 -1.81 -0.28
N ILE A 134 15.64 -0.48 -0.20
CA ILE A 134 14.78 0.49 -0.91
C ILE A 134 14.81 0.25 -2.42
N PHE A 135 15.99 -0.01 -2.99
CA PHE A 135 16.13 -0.30 -4.42
C PHE A 135 15.36 -1.56 -4.83
N TRP A 136 15.50 -2.64 -4.07
CA TRP A 136 14.81 -3.89 -4.35
C TRP A 136 13.30 -3.79 -4.15
N GLU A 137 12.84 -3.06 -3.14
CA GLU A 137 11.42 -2.78 -2.89
C GLU A 137 10.80 -2.03 -4.09
N GLN A 138 11.46 -0.96 -4.55
CA GLN A 138 11.01 -0.19 -5.71
C GLN A 138 10.97 -1.06 -6.96
N ARG A 139 12.00 -1.86 -7.20
CA ARG A 139 12.09 -2.74 -8.38
C ARG A 139 11.02 -3.83 -8.34
N ALA A 140 10.75 -4.42 -7.18
CA ALA A 140 9.67 -5.38 -6.98
C ALA A 140 8.30 -4.75 -7.28
N ARG A 141 8.07 -3.52 -6.80
CA ARG A 141 6.83 -2.77 -7.05
C ARG A 141 6.65 -2.40 -8.52
N VAL A 142 7.71 -1.96 -9.20
CA VAL A 142 7.70 -1.68 -10.64
C VAL A 142 7.43 -2.95 -11.44
N ASN A 143 8.08 -4.07 -11.09
CA ASN A 143 7.84 -5.36 -11.73
C ASN A 143 6.40 -5.83 -11.53
N TRP A 144 5.82 -5.64 -10.33
CA TRP A 144 4.42 -5.96 -10.05
C TRP A 144 3.47 -5.05 -10.86
N LEU A 145 3.71 -3.75 -10.93
CA LEU A 145 2.89 -2.84 -11.74
C LEU A 145 2.94 -3.18 -13.23
N LYS A 146 4.09 -3.64 -13.73
CA LYS A 146 4.30 -3.97 -15.15
C LYS A 146 3.70 -5.33 -15.55
N ASN A 147 3.82 -6.33 -14.67
CA ASN A 147 3.55 -7.73 -14.99
C ASN A 147 2.42 -8.34 -14.16
N GLY A 148 1.89 -7.62 -13.17
CA GLY A 148 1.20 -8.17 -12.00
C GLY A 148 0.00 -9.05 -12.30
N ASP A 149 -0.87 -8.64 -13.22
CA ASP A 149 -2.07 -9.42 -13.57
C ASP A 149 -2.01 -10.00 -14.99
N ARG A 150 -0.86 -9.84 -15.66
CA ARG A 150 -0.62 -10.38 -16.99
C ARG A 150 -0.15 -11.82 -16.84
N ASN A 151 -0.62 -12.70 -17.73
CA ASN A 151 -0.20 -14.10 -17.83
C ASN A 151 1.29 -14.21 -18.23
N THR A 152 2.18 -13.92 -17.27
CA THR A 152 3.63 -13.85 -17.44
C THR A 152 4.28 -14.91 -16.56
N ASN A 153 5.48 -15.35 -16.94
CA ASN A 153 6.28 -16.27 -16.12
C ASN A 153 6.50 -15.72 -14.69
N PHE A 154 6.63 -14.39 -14.54
CA PHE A 154 6.70 -13.72 -13.23
C PHE A 154 5.44 -13.95 -12.39
N PHE A 155 4.24 -13.76 -12.95
CA PHE A 155 2.97 -14.00 -12.26
C PHE A 155 2.89 -15.46 -11.76
N HIS A 156 3.18 -16.42 -12.62
CA HIS A 156 3.19 -17.84 -12.26
C HIS A 156 4.19 -18.16 -11.15
N LYS A 157 5.40 -17.59 -11.19
CA LYS A 157 6.39 -17.76 -10.11
C LYS A 157 5.92 -17.20 -8.77
N VAL A 158 5.25 -16.03 -8.78
CA VAL A 158 4.70 -15.43 -7.56
C VAL A 158 3.53 -16.27 -7.02
N VAL A 159 2.61 -16.70 -7.89
CA VAL A 159 1.48 -17.57 -7.51
C VAL A 159 1.98 -18.89 -6.94
N ILE A 160 2.95 -19.55 -7.57
CA ILE A 160 3.55 -20.80 -7.05
C ILE A 160 4.19 -20.56 -5.68
N SER A 161 4.92 -19.45 -5.49
CA SER A 161 5.56 -19.12 -4.21
C SER A 161 4.53 -18.82 -3.11
N ARG A 162 3.43 -18.14 -3.46
CA ARG A 162 2.30 -17.90 -2.55
C ARG A 162 1.56 -19.19 -2.22
N ASN A 163 1.32 -20.04 -3.21
CA ASN A 163 0.67 -21.33 -3.03
C ASN A 163 1.51 -22.23 -2.10
N LYS A 164 2.84 -22.25 -2.25
CA LYS A 164 3.73 -22.96 -1.32
C LYS A 164 3.67 -22.42 0.11
N ARG A 165 3.69 -21.10 0.28
CA ARG A 165 3.63 -20.45 1.61
C ARG A 165 2.27 -20.56 2.29
N ASN A 166 1.20 -20.49 1.50
CA ASN A 166 -0.17 -20.52 1.98
C ASN A 166 -0.76 -21.95 1.91
N ARG A 167 0.06 -22.96 1.65
CA ARG A 167 -0.39 -24.34 1.64
C ARG A 167 -0.71 -24.74 3.08
N ILE A 168 -2.01 -24.88 3.36
CA ILE A 168 -2.48 -25.45 4.62
C ILE A 168 -2.12 -26.94 4.58
N LEU A 169 -1.18 -27.36 5.43
CA LEU A 169 -0.70 -28.75 5.50
C LEU A 169 -1.63 -29.64 6.32
N GLY A 170 -2.33 -29.06 7.28
CA GLY A 170 -3.28 -29.76 8.13
C GLY A 170 -4.06 -28.79 9.00
N LEU A 171 -5.19 -29.25 9.52
CA LEU A 171 -5.97 -28.56 10.53
C LEU A 171 -5.85 -29.31 11.86
N SER A 172 -5.76 -28.59 12.97
CA SER A 172 -5.77 -29.17 14.30
C SER A 172 -7.19 -29.10 14.88
N LYS A 173 -7.72 -30.22 15.37
CA LYS A 173 -8.99 -30.27 16.11
C LYS A 173 -8.68 -30.38 17.61
N ASP A 174 -9.30 -29.49 18.40
CA ASP A 174 -9.40 -29.47 19.88
C ASP A 174 -8.31 -30.27 20.64
N ASP A 175 -7.06 -29.85 20.45
CA ASP A 175 -5.85 -30.32 21.14
C ASP A 175 -5.42 -31.79 20.93
N SER A 176 -5.08 -32.16 19.68
CA SER A 176 -3.76 -32.77 19.30
C SER A 176 -3.79 -33.60 18.01
N GLU A 177 -4.94 -33.80 17.36
CA GLU A 177 -4.98 -34.55 16.10
C GLU A 177 -4.78 -33.64 14.89
N LEU A 178 -3.65 -33.84 14.19
CA LEU A 178 -3.33 -33.14 12.95
C LEU A 178 -3.96 -33.86 11.76
N ILE A 179 -5.02 -33.26 11.24
CA ILE A 179 -5.77 -33.79 10.10
C ILE A 179 -5.09 -33.31 8.83
N SER A 180 -4.38 -34.21 8.15
CA SER A 180 -3.65 -33.95 6.89
C SER A 180 -4.45 -34.27 5.62
N ASN A 181 -5.57 -34.99 5.73
CA ASN A 181 -6.37 -35.40 4.59
C ASN A 181 -7.33 -34.27 4.15
N PRO A 182 -7.32 -33.83 2.87
CA PRO A 182 -8.17 -32.73 2.39
C PRO A 182 -9.67 -32.93 2.62
N ASP A 183 -10.19 -34.15 2.46
CA ASP A 183 -11.63 -34.42 2.67
C ASP A 183 -12.04 -34.27 4.14
N ASP A 184 -11.16 -34.70 5.05
CA ASP A 184 -11.38 -34.60 6.49
C ASP A 184 -11.22 -33.15 6.97
N MET A 185 -10.28 -32.39 6.39
CA MET A 185 -10.15 -30.95 6.64
C MET A 185 -11.43 -30.20 6.25
N LEU A 186 -12.02 -30.49 5.09
CA LEU A 186 -13.27 -29.87 4.65
C LEU A 186 -14.41 -30.16 5.63
N ARG A 187 -14.55 -31.41 6.09
CA ARG A 187 -15.57 -31.79 7.07
C ARG A 187 -15.41 -31.01 8.37
N VAL A 188 -14.19 -30.87 8.88
CA VAL A 188 -13.91 -30.13 10.13
C VAL A 188 -14.23 -28.65 9.97
N VAL A 189 -13.87 -28.04 8.84
CA VAL A 189 -14.20 -26.63 8.54
C VAL A 189 -15.72 -26.43 8.47
N ILE A 190 -16.45 -27.33 7.80
CA ILE A 190 -17.91 -27.26 7.70
C ILE A 190 -18.55 -27.45 9.08
N GLU A 191 -18.07 -28.40 9.89
CA GLU A 191 -18.57 -28.64 11.24
C GLU A 191 -18.31 -27.43 12.16
N TYR A 192 -17.09 -26.86 12.10
CA TYR A 192 -16.69 -25.71 12.91
C TYR A 192 -17.49 -24.44 12.54
N PHE A 193 -17.51 -24.07 11.26
CA PHE A 193 -18.26 -22.90 10.83
C PHE A 193 -19.77 -23.14 10.91
N GLY A 194 -20.23 -24.38 10.71
CA GLY A 194 -21.61 -24.78 11.00
C GLY A 194 -21.97 -24.45 12.44
N LYS A 195 -21.18 -24.90 13.43
CA LYS A 195 -21.40 -24.56 14.84
C LYS A 195 -21.22 -23.07 15.15
N LEU A 196 -20.31 -22.38 14.47
CA LEU A 196 -20.07 -20.94 14.68
C LEU A 196 -21.24 -20.08 14.17
N PHE A 197 -21.84 -20.46 13.04
CA PHE A 197 -22.94 -19.73 12.41
C PHE A 197 -24.32 -20.26 12.80
N THR A 198 -24.40 -21.45 13.38
CA THR A 198 -25.61 -21.89 14.08
C THR A 198 -25.60 -21.20 15.43
N ALA A 199 -26.43 -20.17 15.58
CA ALA A 199 -26.61 -19.50 16.85
C ALA A 199 -26.80 -20.58 17.94
N SER A 200 -26.00 -20.51 19.00
CA SER A 200 -26.37 -21.14 20.27
C SER A 200 -27.81 -20.71 20.57
N ASP A 201 -28.62 -21.59 21.17
CA ASP A 201 -29.85 -21.20 21.84
C ASP A 201 -29.48 -20.23 22.97
N VAL A 202 -29.18 -18.99 22.60
CA VAL A 202 -29.12 -17.88 23.52
C VAL A 202 -30.58 -17.69 23.86
N VAL A 203 -31.00 -18.33 24.97
CA VAL A 203 -32.18 -17.94 25.73
C VAL A 203 -32.03 -16.44 25.88
N GLY A 204 -32.72 -15.69 25.02
CA GLY A 204 -32.51 -14.26 24.88
C GLY A 204 -32.67 -13.64 26.25
N ASP A 205 -31.71 -12.82 26.68
CA ASP A 205 -31.86 -12.11 27.94
C ASP A 205 -32.91 -11.00 27.76
N TYR A 206 -34.19 -11.39 27.78
CA TYR A 206 -35.34 -10.51 27.59
C TYR A 206 -35.41 -9.38 28.63
N ARG A 207 -34.57 -9.42 29.67
CA ARG A 207 -34.40 -8.35 30.67
C ARG A 207 -33.88 -7.05 30.06
N VAL A 208 -33.05 -7.12 29.01
CA VAL A 208 -32.55 -5.91 28.33
C VAL A 208 -33.61 -5.30 27.41
N LEU A 209 -34.42 -6.15 26.77
CA LEU A 209 -35.48 -5.71 25.86
C LEU A 209 -36.70 -5.15 26.59
N SER A 210 -36.88 -5.44 27.89
CA SER A 210 -37.98 -4.90 28.71
C SER A 210 -37.76 -3.44 29.15
N LEU A 211 -36.55 -2.89 28.96
CA LEU A 211 -36.26 -1.47 29.17
C LEU A 211 -36.59 -0.58 27.96
N VAL A 212 -36.88 -1.20 26.81
CA VAL A 212 -37.20 -0.48 25.57
C VAL A 212 -38.70 -0.44 25.39
N GLU A 213 -39.25 0.76 25.23
CA GLU A 213 -40.68 0.94 24.97
C GLU A 213 -41.05 0.31 23.63
N GLN A 214 -41.98 -0.65 23.65
CA GLN A 214 -42.41 -1.36 22.46
C GLN A 214 -43.19 -0.41 21.53
N LYS A 215 -42.56 0.02 20.44
CA LYS A 215 -43.18 0.88 19.43
C LYS A 215 -43.91 0.13 18.31
N VAL A 216 -43.64 -1.16 18.14
CA VAL A 216 -44.29 -2.00 17.13
C VAL A 216 -45.44 -2.74 17.80
N SER A 217 -46.66 -2.36 17.45
CA SER A 217 -47.86 -3.05 17.94
C SER A 217 -47.96 -4.45 17.31
N SER A 218 -48.70 -5.36 17.95
CA SER A 218 -48.88 -6.72 17.41
C SER A 218 -49.45 -6.71 16.00
N SER A 219 -50.37 -5.78 15.70
CA SER A 219 -50.91 -5.60 14.35
C SER A 219 -49.85 -5.17 13.33
N MET A 220 -48.88 -4.33 13.73
CA MET A 220 -47.77 -3.95 12.84
C MET A 220 -46.82 -5.13 12.62
N ASN A 221 -46.59 -5.95 13.64
CA ASN A 221 -45.80 -7.17 13.51
C ASN A 221 -46.48 -8.18 12.59
N ASP A 222 -47.80 -8.34 12.70
CA ASP A 222 -48.59 -9.20 11.81
C ASP A 222 -48.50 -8.73 10.35
N ASP A 223 -48.42 -7.42 10.11
CA ASP A 223 -48.19 -6.88 8.78
C ASP A 223 -46.75 -7.06 8.28
N LEU A 224 -45.74 -6.90 9.16
CA LEU A 224 -44.32 -7.04 8.82
C LEU A 224 -43.88 -8.50 8.60
N LEU A 225 -44.58 -9.47 9.21
CA LEU A 225 -44.30 -10.90 9.08
C LEU A 225 -45.08 -11.56 7.94
N LYS A 226 -45.96 -10.83 7.23
CA LYS A 226 -46.68 -11.37 6.07
C LYS A 226 -45.71 -11.68 4.92
N PRO A 227 -45.92 -12.79 4.20
CA PRO A 227 -45.18 -13.08 2.99
C PRO A 227 -45.45 -12.01 1.93
N PHE A 228 -44.39 -11.53 1.26
CA PHE A 228 -44.48 -10.50 0.23
C PHE A 228 -45.42 -10.93 -0.91
N SER A 229 -46.30 -10.03 -1.35
CA SER A 229 -47.15 -10.28 -2.51
C SER A 229 -46.42 -9.96 -3.81
N LYS A 230 -46.89 -10.55 -4.92
CA LYS A 230 -46.37 -10.27 -6.26
C LYS A 230 -46.53 -8.80 -6.67
N GLU A 231 -47.52 -8.12 -6.12
CA GLU A 231 -47.78 -6.70 -6.38
C GLU A 231 -46.79 -5.81 -5.63
N ASP A 232 -46.41 -6.17 -4.40
CA ASP A 232 -45.38 -5.45 -3.63
C ASP A 232 -44.03 -5.50 -4.36
N ILE A 233 -43.66 -6.66 -4.90
CA ILE A 233 -42.44 -6.83 -5.70
C ILE A 233 -42.48 -5.93 -6.96
N ARG A 234 -43.63 -5.82 -7.62
CA ARG A 234 -43.79 -4.95 -8.80
C ARG A 234 -43.68 -3.47 -8.47
N ILE A 235 -44.22 -3.04 -7.32
CA ILE A 235 -44.13 -1.65 -6.86
C ILE A 235 -42.66 -1.30 -6.61
N VAL A 236 -41.94 -2.14 -5.85
CA VAL A 236 -40.52 -1.93 -5.56
C VAL A 236 -39.69 -1.88 -6.85
N ILE A 237 -39.90 -2.80 -7.79
CA ILE A 237 -39.20 -2.79 -9.09
C ILE A 237 -39.44 -1.48 -9.87
N LYS A 238 -40.64 -0.91 -9.79
CA LYS A 238 -40.96 0.37 -10.44
C LYS A 238 -40.39 1.59 -9.73
N GLU A 239 -40.21 1.52 -8.41
CA GLU A 239 -39.64 2.60 -7.59
C GLU A 239 -38.10 2.58 -7.54
N ILE A 240 -37.45 1.48 -7.95
CA ILE A 240 -36.00 1.44 -8.08
C ILE A 240 -35.54 2.46 -9.13
N THR A 241 -34.82 3.49 -8.65
CA THR A 241 -34.18 4.50 -9.50
C THR A 241 -33.23 3.85 -10.50
N HIS A 242 -33.18 4.36 -11.75
CA HIS A 242 -32.41 3.84 -12.90
C HIS A 242 -30.89 3.61 -12.71
N LEU A 243 -30.34 3.91 -11.53
CA LEU A 243 -28.92 3.77 -11.19
C LEU A 243 -28.63 2.61 -10.22
N LYS A 244 -29.60 1.75 -9.91
CA LYS A 244 -29.37 0.51 -9.15
C LYS A 244 -29.91 -0.70 -9.91
N ALA A 245 -29.12 -1.77 -9.95
CA ALA A 245 -29.52 -3.05 -10.51
C ALA A 245 -30.40 -3.82 -9.51
N PRO A 246 -31.35 -4.65 -9.99
CA PRO A 246 -32.19 -5.51 -9.15
C PRO A 246 -31.38 -6.55 -8.38
#